data_AF-A0A1G2WFR0-F1
#
_entry.id   AF-A0A1G2WFR0-F1
#
_cell.length_a   1.000
_cell.length_b   1.000
_cell.length_c   1.000
_cell.angle_alpha   90.00
_cell.angle_beta   90.00
_cell.angle_gamma   90.00
#
_symmetry.space_group_name_H-M   'P 1'
#
loop_
_entity.id
_entity.type
_entity.pdbx_description
1 polymer ?
#
loop_
_entity_poly.entity_id
_entity_poly.type
_entity_poly.pdbx_seq_one_letter_code
_entity_poly.pdbx_strand_id
1 'polypeptide(L)'
;MKKSPGILIPLLLFLFLVIGNAFAAPPVFDVDREFYPYYPSLIQYQKSGAEFTPPEVCADCHQKQYEEWTGSIHSLAFQDPVYQGELNLAVKKVGHEISRQCEGCHSPAGVVTGEIKGPGNKGLSSMALAGVSCDICHSIVGTTHWQTPSHEPENGSFILRPGVDTENGPELRKRGPLAASDGCGMGFHTCEESSLHLQADLCAGCHQVYHYESHFPLEASYLEWKHGPYAQKTILCQDCHMVDFDTFIRTASEFRKPERHEYRHVFNGANYLLYYLAAGAAKKSGDEALAANIMNKYEMAIARLKAAADLEIDPVYREGQLAEIRVRVKNIRAGHNLPTSLTNIRQMWLEITATDEKGNLVLSSGAIDAEGHIPENTRIFNSDGMGNDFHFAVDPWVITAFSRHDTIPPKGYKDVYYGVSAVDTSVVKIEAKLRYRQADQKIAEKLLANVPEDIDLQAVYGLIEVPTLPVVDMVSKEARFNARR
;
A
#
# COMPACT_ATOMS: atom_id res chain seq x y z
N MET A 1 14.28 -1.46 -92.81
CA MET A 1 15.52 -0.65 -92.64
C MET A 1 15.56 -0.12 -91.22
N LYS A 2 16.75 -0.20 -90.61
CA LYS A 2 17.21 0.43 -89.35
C LYS A 2 16.67 -0.10 -88.01
N LYS A 3 17.57 -0.89 -87.40
CA LYS A 3 17.74 -1.23 -85.98
C LYS A 3 17.78 0.01 -85.09
N SER A 4 17.32 -0.14 -83.85
CA SER A 4 17.99 0.45 -82.68
C SER A 4 17.81 -0.48 -81.46
N PRO A 5 18.88 -0.80 -80.70
CA PRO A 5 18.83 -1.73 -79.57
C PRO A 5 18.64 -0.97 -78.23
N GLY A 6 17.80 -1.50 -77.35
CA GLY A 6 17.53 -0.93 -76.02
C GLY A 6 17.74 -1.95 -74.90
N ILE A 7 19.00 -1.99 -74.44
CA ILE A 7 19.51 -2.24 -73.07
C ILE A 7 18.53 -2.93 -72.08
N LEU A 8 18.88 -4.17 -71.70
CA LEU A 8 18.36 -4.86 -70.52
C LEU A 8 19.02 -4.27 -69.26
N ILE A 9 18.24 -3.67 -68.37
CA ILE A 9 18.68 -3.28 -67.01
C ILE A 9 18.13 -4.35 -66.04
N PRO A 10 18.95 -5.00 -65.20
CA PRO A 10 18.44 -5.92 -64.21
C PRO A 10 17.82 -5.12 -63.06
N LEU A 11 16.52 -5.32 -62.85
CA LEU A 11 15.78 -4.77 -61.72
C LEU A 11 16.23 -5.49 -60.44
N LEU A 12 17.12 -4.86 -59.67
CA LEU A 12 17.42 -5.28 -58.29
C LEU A 12 16.19 -4.99 -57.42
N LEU A 13 15.37 -6.01 -57.17
CA LEU A 13 14.36 -5.99 -56.12
C LEU A 13 15.07 -6.02 -54.76
N PHE A 14 15.18 -4.87 -54.10
CA PHE A 14 15.44 -4.81 -52.67
C PHE A 14 14.17 -5.24 -51.92
N LEU A 15 14.16 -6.50 -51.50
CA LEU A 15 13.17 -7.02 -50.56
C LEU A 15 13.50 -6.45 -49.17
N PHE A 16 12.85 -5.36 -48.77
CA PHE A 16 12.86 -4.91 -47.38
C PHE A 16 12.05 -5.91 -46.54
N LEU A 17 12.75 -6.90 -45.98
CA LEU A 17 12.25 -7.73 -44.89
C LEU A 17 12.17 -6.85 -43.63
N VAL A 18 11.03 -6.16 -43.46
CA VAL A 18 10.65 -5.60 -42.17
C VAL A 18 10.24 -6.78 -41.30
N ILE A 19 11.20 -7.37 -40.58
CA ILE A 19 10.91 -8.25 -39.46
C ILE A 19 10.53 -7.35 -38.30
N GLY A 20 9.30 -6.82 -38.35
CA GLY A 20 8.64 -6.26 -37.18
C GLY A 20 8.15 -7.43 -36.34
N ASN A 21 8.95 -7.90 -35.39
CA ASN A 21 8.43 -8.70 -34.28
C ASN A 21 7.65 -7.76 -33.35
N ALA A 22 6.49 -7.29 -33.82
CA ALA A 22 5.46 -6.83 -32.92
C ALA A 22 4.82 -8.08 -32.33
N PHE A 23 5.34 -8.53 -31.18
CA PHE A 23 4.56 -9.45 -30.35
C PHE A 23 3.27 -8.70 -30.00
N ALA A 24 2.15 -9.11 -30.60
CA ALA A 24 0.84 -8.56 -30.28
C ALA A 24 0.61 -8.77 -28.78
N ALA A 25 0.21 -7.71 -28.08
CA ALA A 25 -0.18 -7.80 -26.68
C ALA A 25 -1.21 -8.95 -26.52
N PRO A 26 -1.11 -9.77 -25.46
CA PRO A 26 -2.06 -10.86 -25.26
C PRO A 26 -3.49 -10.28 -25.21
N PRO A 27 -4.46 -10.88 -25.94
CA PRO A 27 -5.81 -10.32 -26.10
C PRO A 27 -6.64 -10.28 -24.81
N VAL A 28 -6.07 -10.76 -23.69
CA VAL A 28 -6.74 -10.86 -22.39
C VAL A 28 -6.69 -9.54 -21.63
N PHE A 29 -5.65 -8.73 -21.81
CA PHE A 29 -5.44 -7.47 -21.09
C PHE A 29 -5.26 -6.31 -22.07
N ASP A 30 -6.18 -6.20 -23.03
CA ASP A 30 -6.16 -5.09 -23.97
C ASP A 30 -6.46 -3.76 -23.25
N VAL A 31 -5.78 -2.70 -23.67
CA VAL A 31 -5.88 -1.38 -23.04
C VAL A 31 -6.41 -0.39 -24.06
N ASP A 32 -7.59 0.17 -23.78
CA ASP A 32 -8.09 1.32 -24.51
C ASP A 32 -7.30 2.58 -24.11
N ARG A 33 -6.24 2.89 -24.85
CA ARG A 33 -5.37 4.06 -24.61
C ARG A 33 -6.03 5.39 -24.97
N GLU A 34 -7.06 5.39 -25.81
CA GLU A 34 -7.85 6.60 -26.07
C GLU A 34 -8.73 6.90 -24.87
N PHE A 35 -9.33 5.86 -24.29
CA PHE A 35 -10.05 5.99 -23.03
C PHE A 35 -9.08 6.35 -21.91
N TYR A 36 -7.91 5.71 -21.76
CA TYR A 36 -6.91 5.97 -20.71
C TYR A 36 -5.68 6.76 -21.19
N PRO A 37 -5.76 8.10 -21.30
CA PRO A 37 -4.68 8.93 -21.85
C PRO A 37 -3.44 9.02 -20.94
N TYR A 38 -3.57 8.65 -19.66
CA TYR A 38 -2.49 8.69 -18.67
C TYR A 38 -1.85 7.32 -18.40
N TYR A 39 -2.14 6.31 -19.24
CA TYR A 39 -1.61 4.95 -19.06
C TYR A 39 -0.09 4.96 -18.82
N PRO A 40 0.45 4.15 -17.88
CA PRO A 40 -0.22 3.10 -17.10
C PRO A 40 -1.11 3.53 -15.92
N SER A 41 -1.31 4.82 -15.68
CA SER A 41 -2.39 5.27 -14.82
C SER A 41 -3.74 5.13 -15.52
N LEU A 42 -4.72 4.52 -14.85
CA LEU A 42 -6.08 4.34 -15.37
C LEU A 42 -7.04 5.45 -14.91
N ILE A 43 -6.50 6.60 -14.50
CA ILE A 43 -7.30 7.78 -14.15
C ILE A 43 -8.00 8.32 -15.38
N GLN A 44 -9.26 8.68 -15.20
CA GLN A 44 -9.99 9.56 -16.10
C GLN A 44 -10.05 10.97 -15.51
N TYR A 45 -9.83 11.98 -16.36
CA TYR A 45 -9.98 13.38 -15.95
C TYR A 45 -11.05 14.08 -16.78
N GLN A 46 -12.19 14.37 -16.15
CA GLN A 46 -13.24 15.20 -16.75
C GLN A 46 -12.90 16.67 -16.51
N LYS A 47 -12.01 17.19 -17.35
CA LYS A 47 -11.52 18.56 -17.27
C LYS A 47 -12.67 19.57 -17.46
N SER A 48 -12.69 20.59 -16.62
CA SER A 48 -13.48 21.82 -16.75
C SER A 48 -12.56 23.02 -16.50
N GLY A 49 -13.10 24.25 -16.52
CA GLY A 49 -12.37 25.44 -16.08
C GLY A 49 -12.15 25.51 -14.57
N ALA A 50 -12.69 24.56 -13.77
CA ALA A 50 -12.53 24.52 -12.33
C ALA A 50 -11.27 23.71 -11.97
N GLU A 51 -10.31 24.38 -11.32
CA GLU A 51 -9.02 23.79 -10.97
C GLU A 51 -9.05 23.07 -9.61
N PHE A 52 -8.03 22.24 -9.36
CA PHE A 52 -7.84 21.63 -8.04
C PHE A 52 -7.47 22.68 -6.98
N THR A 53 -7.96 22.48 -5.77
CA THR A 53 -7.74 23.38 -4.64
C THR A 53 -6.74 22.77 -3.64
N PRO A 54 -5.64 23.48 -3.29
CA PRO A 54 -4.71 23.03 -2.26
C PRO A 54 -5.40 22.82 -0.90
N PRO A 55 -4.98 21.83 -0.10
CA PRO A 55 -5.64 21.46 1.14
C PRO A 55 -5.61 22.57 2.20
N GLU A 56 -4.65 23.49 2.16
CA GLU A 56 -4.56 24.62 3.08
C GLU A 56 -5.77 25.56 2.96
N VAL A 57 -6.34 25.70 1.74
CA VAL A 57 -7.55 26.50 1.52
C VAL A 57 -8.77 25.82 2.15
N CYS A 58 -8.81 24.48 2.13
CA CYS A 58 -9.87 23.72 2.80
C CYS A 58 -9.80 23.90 4.32
N ALA A 59 -8.61 24.12 4.89
CA ALA A 59 -8.39 24.24 6.33
C ALA A 59 -9.11 25.46 6.94
N ASP A 60 -9.35 26.52 6.16
CA ASP A 60 -10.05 27.74 6.60
C ASP A 60 -11.47 27.45 7.11
N CYS A 61 -12.13 26.42 6.58
CA CYS A 61 -13.48 26.01 6.96
C CYS A 61 -13.54 24.60 7.58
N HIS A 62 -12.61 23.72 7.21
CA HIS A 62 -12.58 22.31 7.60
C HIS A 62 -11.32 21.97 8.43
N GLN A 63 -10.98 22.82 9.40
CA GLN A 63 -9.77 22.71 10.21
C GLN A 63 -9.59 21.32 10.84
N LYS A 64 -10.65 20.75 11.42
CA LYS A 64 -10.60 19.41 12.03
C LYS A 64 -10.17 18.33 11.03
N GLN A 65 -10.81 18.30 9.86
CA GLN A 65 -10.49 17.30 8.82
C GLN A 65 -9.09 17.52 8.25
N TYR A 66 -8.69 18.78 8.10
CA TYR A 66 -7.33 19.13 7.68
C TYR A 66 -6.28 18.65 8.69
N GLU A 67 -6.47 18.87 9.99
CA GLU A 67 -5.56 18.38 11.04
C GLU A 67 -5.50 16.83 11.08
N GLU A 68 -6.64 16.16 10.87
CA GLU A 68 -6.69 14.70 10.78
C GLU A 68 -5.92 14.18 9.55
N TRP A 69 -6.08 14.81 8.38
CA TRP A 69 -5.42 14.45 7.13
C TRP A 69 -3.93 14.80 7.13
N THR A 70 -3.55 15.94 7.71
CA THR A 70 -2.17 16.43 7.71
C THR A 70 -1.26 15.47 8.47
N GLY A 71 -0.17 15.04 7.84
CA GLY A 71 0.73 14.04 8.39
C GLY A 71 0.19 12.61 8.33
N SER A 72 -0.92 12.36 7.62
CA SER A 72 -1.34 11.01 7.23
C SER A 72 -0.48 10.46 6.09
N ILE A 73 -0.56 9.16 5.83
CA ILE A 73 0.16 8.58 4.67
C ILE A 73 -0.41 9.10 3.35
N HIS A 74 -1.70 9.47 3.30
CA HIS A 74 -2.29 10.11 2.12
C HIS A 74 -1.68 11.49 1.83
N SER A 75 -1.50 12.32 2.87
CA SER A 75 -0.84 13.63 2.70
C SER A 75 0.64 13.51 2.34
N LEU A 76 1.28 12.41 2.75
CA LEU A 76 2.71 12.14 2.50
C LEU A 76 2.94 11.32 1.23
N ALA A 77 1.88 10.90 0.53
CA ALA A 77 1.95 9.85 -0.47
C ALA A 77 3.01 10.11 -1.55
N PHE A 78 3.15 11.35 -2.03
CA PHE A 78 4.15 11.68 -3.02
C PHE A 78 5.52 12.03 -2.42
N GLN A 79 5.57 12.71 -1.27
CA GLN A 79 6.81 13.30 -0.74
C GLN A 79 7.65 12.33 0.07
N ASP A 80 7.12 11.15 0.40
CA ASP A 80 7.81 10.13 1.17
C ASP A 80 9.10 9.65 0.49
N PRO A 81 10.24 9.61 1.22
CA PRO A 81 11.52 9.26 0.64
C PRO A 81 11.63 7.79 0.25
N VAL A 82 10.91 6.87 0.91
CA VAL A 82 10.93 5.45 0.54
C VAL A 82 10.25 5.28 -0.82
N TYR A 83 9.10 5.91 -1.01
CA TYR A 83 8.40 5.97 -2.30
C TYR A 83 9.25 6.63 -3.39
N GLN A 84 9.85 7.80 -3.11
CA GLN A 84 10.65 8.52 -4.10
C GLN A 84 11.90 7.73 -4.53
N GLY A 85 12.51 6.98 -3.60
CA GLY A 85 13.59 6.05 -3.91
C GLY A 85 13.17 4.93 -4.87
N GLU A 86 12.02 4.30 -4.61
CA GLU A 86 11.44 3.26 -5.45
C GLU A 86 11.08 3.79 -6.86
N LEU A 87 10.41 4.94 -6.92
CA LEU A 87 10.04 5.61 -8.17
C LEU A 87 11.29 5.93 -9.01
N ASN A 88 12.34 6.44 -8.38
CA ASN A 88 13.59 6.76 -9.06
C ASN A 88 14.31 5.50 -9.58
N LEU A 89 14.29 4.41 -8.82
CA LEU A 89 14.82 3.12 -9.27
C LEU A 89 14.04 2.59 -10.47
N ALA A 90 12.70 2.61 -10.40
CA ALA A 90 11.83 2.18 -11.49
C ALA A 90 12.15 2.94 -12.77
N VAL A 91 12.16 4.27 -12.71
CA VAL A 91 12.44 5.14 -13.87
C VAL A 91 13.84 4.89 -14.45
N LYS A 92 14.87 4.71 -13.60
CA LYS A 92 16.23 4.37 -14.05
C LYS A 92 16.30 3.00 -14.73
N LYS A 93 15.46 2.05 -14.34
CA LYS A 93 15.51 0.66 -14.81
C LYS A 93 14.68 0.41 -16.06
N VAL A 94 13.46 0.94 -16.14
CA VAL A 94 12.52 0.63 -17.22
C VAL A 94 12.07 1.86 -18.02
N GLY A 95 12.54 3.05 -17.64
CA GLY A 95 12.24 4.31 -18.34
C GLY A 95 11.10 5.10 -17.70
N HIS A 96 10.88 6.31 -18.20
CA HIS A 96 10.01 7.30 -17.54
C HIS A 96 8.53 6.89 -17.47
N GLU A 97 8.01 6.22 -18.50
CA GLU A 97 6.57 5.91 -18.60
C GLU A 97 6.03 5.07 -17.43
N ILE A 98 6.86 4.27 -16.75
CA ILE A 98 6.40 3.51 -15.57
C ILE A 98 5.95 4.42 -14.43
N SER A 99 6.45 5.66 -14.36
CA SER A 99 6.20 6.56 -13.24
C SER A 99 4.69 6.79 -13.04
N ARG A 100 3.92 6.83 -14.13
CA ARG A 100 2.46 7.03 -14.08
C ARG A 100 1.72 5.88 -13.39
N GLN A 101 2.26 4.66 -13.35
CA GLN A 101 1.67 3.54 -12.59
C GLN A 101 1.60 3.91 -11.10
N CYS A 102 2.63 4.60 -10.61
CA CYS A 102 2.78 5.01 -9.23
C CYS A 102 2.08 6.35 -8.97
N GLU A 103 2.36 7.35 -9.81
CA GLU A 103 1.97 8.74 -9.61
C GLU A 103 0.45 8.92 -9.63
N GLY A 104 -0.28 8.06 -10.37
CA GLY A 104 -1.73 8.10 -10.39
C GLY A 104 -2.39 7.82 -9.03
N CYS A 105 -1.71 7.12 -8.14
CA CYS A 105 -2.21 6.88 -6.77
C CYS A 105 -1.52 7.80 -5.76
N HIS A 106 -0.30 8.27 -6.05
CA HIS A 106 0.52 9.02 -5.11
C HIS A 106 0.40 10.54 -5.25
N SER A 107 0.08 11.07 -6.45
CA SER A 107 -0.28 12.47 -6.68
C SER A 107 -1.19 12.61 -7.92
N PRO A 108 -2.49 12.25 -7.78
CA PRO A 108 -3.40 12.17 -8.91
C PRO A 108 -3.64 13.51 -9.61
N ALA A 109 -3.68 14.62 -8.84
CA ALA A 109 -3.77 15.96 -9.41
C ALA A 109 -2.53 16.30 -10.25
N GLY A 110 -1.33 16.03 -9.72
CA GLY A 110 -0.08 16.30 -10.44
C GLY A 110 0.05 15.53 -11.75
N VAL A 111 -0.51 14.31 -11.82
CA VAL A 111 -0.59 13.53 -13.07
C VAL A 111 -1.53 14.20 -14.07
N VAL A 112 -2.77 14.50 -13.67
CA VAL A 112 -3.78 14.97 -14.62
C VAL A 112 -3.57 16.44 -15.05
N THR A 113 -2.86 17.24 -14.26
CA THR A 113 -2.42 18.60 -14.62
C THR A 113 -1.10 18.60 -15.40
N GLY A 114 -0.37 17.48 -15.43
CA GLY A 114 0.91 17.36 -16.12
C GLY A 114 2.08 18.05 -15.42
N GLU A 115 1.94 18.33 -14.12
CA GLU A 115 3.02 18.89 -13.30
C GLU A 115 4.12 17.87 -13.01
N ILE A 116 3.73 16.61 -12.79
CA ILE A 116 4.68 15.55 -12.48
C ILE A 116 5.35 15.04 -13.74
N LYS A 117 6.68 15.11 -13.73
CA LYS A 117 7.56 14.69 -14.84
C LYS A 117 8.54 13.60 -14.41
N GLY A 118 8.24 12.92 -13.30
CA GLY A 118 9.05 11.86 -12.72
C GLY A 118 9.40 12.11 -11.25
N PRO A 119 10.42 11.38 -10.74
CA PRO A 119 10.86 11.47 -9.36
C PRO A 119 11.38 12.86 -8.99
N GLY A 120 11.19 13.23 -7.72
CA GLY A 120 11.60 14.51 -7.15
C GLY A 120 10.43 15.45 -6.87
N ASN A 121 10.70 16.46 -6.06
CA ASN A 121 9.72 17.43 -5.57
C ASN A 121 9.93 18.84 -6.15
N LYS A 122 11.08 19.09 -6.79
CA LYS A 122 11.50 20.41 -7.24
C LYS A 122 10.55 21.00 -8.29
N GLY A 123 10.03 22.19 -7.98
CA GLY A 123 9.22 22.97 -8.90
C GLY A 123 7.76 22.52 -9.02
N LEU A 124 7.34 21.57 -8.18
CA LEU A 124 5.94 21.15 -8.08
C LEU A 124 5.12 22.14 -7.24
N SER A 125 3.84 22.31 -7.58
CA SER A 125 2.93 23.11 -6.77
C SER A 125 2.63 22.45 -5.42
N SER A 126 2.06 23.22 -4.48
CA SER A 126 1.54 22.66 -3.23
C SER A 126 0.49 21.58 -3.46
N MET A 127 -0.33 21.72 -4.51
CA MET A 127 -1.35 20.74 -4.87
C MET A 127 -0.73 19.42 -5.34
N ALA A 128 0.31 19.46 -6.20
CA ALA A 128 1.02 18.26 -6.62
C ALA A 128 1.78 17.59 -5.46
N LEU A 129 2.33 18.36 -4.52
CA LEU A 129 3.01 17.85 -3.34
C LEU A 129 2.05 17.30 -2.27
N ALA A 130 0.80 17.75 -2.26
CA ALA A 130 -0.23 17.31 -1.30
C ALA A 130 -0.68 15.84 -1.50
N GLY A 131 -0.15 15.13 -2.51
CA GLY A 131 -0.42 13.73 -2.75
C GLY A 131 -1.92 13.42 -2.88
N VAL A 132 -2.43 12.54 -2.02
CA VAL A 132 -3.88 12.23 -1.96
C VAL A 132 -4.57 13.23 -1.02
N SER A 133 -4.83 14.43 -1.53
CA SER A 133 -5.42 15.53 -0.77
C SER A 133 -6.95 15.44 -0.66
N CYS A 134 -7.55 16.37 0.10
CA CYS A 134 -9.01 16.57 0.15
C CYS A 134 -9.63 16.60 -1.25
N ASP A 135 -8.99 17.33 -2.16
CA ASP A 135 -9.52 17.62 -3.48
C ASP A 135 -9.35 16.49 -4.49
N ILE A 136 -8.63 15.45 -4.11
CA ILE A 136 -8.61 14.20 -4.86
C ILE A 136 -9.88 13.42 -4.55
N CYS A 137 -10.06 12.98 -3.31
CA CYS A 137 -11.16 12.11 -2.91
C CYS A 137 -12.52 12.77 -3.17
N HIS A 138 -12.68 14.03 -2.78
CA HIS A 138 -13.95 14.75 -2.92
C HIS A 138 -14.27 15.20 -4.36
N SER A 139 -13.35 14.95 -5.30
CA SER A 139 -13.54 15.18 -6.73
C SER A 139 -13.78 13.90 -7.53
N ILE A 140 -13.77 12.73 -6.88
CA ILE A 140 -14.08 11.47 -7.57
C ILE A 140 -15.58 11.40 -7.87
N VAL A 141 -15.92 11.19 -9.15
CA VAL A 141 -17.31 11.14 -9.64
C VAL A 141 -17.76 9.77 -10.10
N GLY A 142 -16.82 8.82 -10.20
CA GLY A 142 -17.09 7.48 -10.66
C GLY A 142 -15.84 6.62 -10.67
N THR A 143 -16.02 5.34 -10.96
CA THR A 143 -14.95 4.36 -11.13
C THR A 143 -15.01 3.74 -12.51
N THR A 144 -13.89 3.21 -12.98
CA THR A 144 -13.76 2.57 -14.30
C THR A 144 -13.33 1.11 -14.19
N HIS A 145 -13.67 0.44 -13.08
CA HIS A 145 -13.22 -0.91 -12.72
C HIS A 145 -13.51 -1.95 -13.83
N TRP A 146 -14.65 -1.85 -14.51
CA TRP A 146 -15.01 -2.81 -15.56
C TRP A 146 -14.37 -2.49 -16.92
N GLN A 147 -13.84 -1.27 -17.09
CA GLN A 147 -13.15 -0.84 -18.30
C GLN A 147 -11.65 -1.09 -18.22
N THR A 148 -11.11 -1.44 -17.04
CA THR A 148 -9.71 -1.77 -16.89
C THR A 148 -9.37 -3.06 -17.64
N PRO A 149 -8.09 -3.28 -17.98
CA PRO A 149 -7.66 -4.50 -18.67
C PRO A 149 -7.97 -5.77 -17.89
N SER A 150 -7.93 -5.70 -16.55
CA SER A 150 -8.24 -6.83 -15.66
C SER A 150 -9.74 -6.98 -15.34
N HIS A 151 -10.60 -6.06 -15.79
CA HIS A 151 -12.00 -5.95 -15.37
C HIS A 151 -12.20 -5.89 -13.83
N GLU A 152 -11.18 -5.41 -13.13
CA GLU A 152 -11.16 -5.17 -11.69
C GLU A 152 -10.63 -3.75 -11.40
N PRO A 153 -10.78 -3.20 -10.18
CA PRO A 153 -10.12 -1.96 -9.82
C PRO A 153 -8.60 -2.07 -10.02
N GLU A 154 -7.97 -1.06 -10.59
CA GLU A 154 -6.56 -1.13 -10.94
C GLU A 154 -5.95 0.26 -11.16
N ASN A 155 -4.75 0.48 -10.62
CA ASN A 155 -3.81 1.57 -11.00
C ASN A 155 -4.46 2.96 -11.21
N GLY A 156 -5.34 3.34 -10.30
CA GLY A 156 -6.04 4.63 -10.32
C GLY A 156 -7.31 4.67 -11.17
N SER A 157 -8.01 3.54 -11.35
CA SER A 157 -9.25 3.39 -12.14
C SER A 157 -10.47 4.16 -11.57
N PHE A 158 -10.36 5.48 -11.48
CA PHE A 158 -11.37 6.42 -11.01
C PHE A 158 -11.46 7.65 -11.92
N ILE A 159 -12.54 8.40 -11.77
CA ILE A 159 -12.83 9.59 -12.59
C ILE A 159 -12.76 10.84 -11.71
N LEU A 160 -11.84 11.75 -12.01
CA LEU A 160 -11.70 13.04 -11.34
C LEU A 160 -12.48 14.14 -12.05
N ARG A 161 -13.20 14.95 -11.27
CA ARG A 161 -13.86 16.19 -11.69
C ARG A 161 -13.99 17.18 -10.52
N PRO A 162 -13.02 18.10 -10.38
CA PRO A 162 -13.00 19.10 -9.29
C PRO A 162 -14.17 20.07 -9.29
N GLY A 163 -14.76 20.28 -10.46
CA GLY A 163 -15.88 21.18 -10.67
C GLY A 163 -16.43 21.08 -12.08
N VAL A 164 -17.37 21.96 -12.42
CA VAL A 164 -18.06 21.98 -13.71
C VAL A 164 -18.09 23.40 -14.27
N ASP A 165 -18.16 23.52 -15.59
CA ASP A 165 -18.42 24.81 -16.22
C ASP A 165 -19.92 25.12 -16.16
N THR A 166 -20.26 26.33 -15.72
CA THR A 166 -21.64 26.84 -15.67
C THR A 166 -21.78 28.11 -16.51
N GLU A 167 -23.00 28.59 -16.69
CA GLU A 167 -23.26 29.88 -17.38
C GLU A 167 -22.57 31.06 -16.68
N ASN A 168 -22.31 30.96 -15.37
CA ASN A 168 -21.66 32.00 -14.56
C ASN A 168 -20.13 31.80 -14.44
N GLY A 169 -19.57 30.85 -15.20
CA GLY A 169 -18.17 30.45 -15.13
C GLY A 169 -17.95 29.11 -14.40
N PRO A 170 -16.69 28.71 -14.20
CA PRO A 170 -16.36 27.46 -13.54
C PRO A 170 -16.78 27.45 -12.07
N GLU A 171 -17.38 26.35 -11.63
CA GLU A 171 -17.84 26.14 -10.26
C GLU A 171 -17.19 24.89 -9.66
N LEU A 172 -16.55 25.04 -8.50
CA LEU A 172 -16.02 23.91 -7.72
C LEU A 172 -17.18 23.07 -7.18
N ARG A 173 -17.07 21.73 -7.26
CA ARG A 173 -18.02 20.79 -6.65
C ARG A 173 -17.30 19.76 -5.81
N LYS A 174 -17.70 19.64 -4.54
CA LYS A 174 -17.15 18.65 -3.59
C LYS A 174 -18.22 17.66 -3.19
N ARG A 175 -17.86 16.38 -3.24
CA ARG A 175 -18.79 15.27 -3.05
C ARG A 175 -18.62 14.60 -1.70
N GLY A 176 -19.70 14.15 -1.09
CA GLY A 176 -19.61 13.48 0.19
C GLY A 176 -20.81 12.59 0.49
N PRO A 177 -20.79 11.88 1.62
CA PRO A 177 -21.86 10.96 2.02
C PRO A 177 -23.11 11.67 2.56
N LEU A 178 -23.11 13.00 2.64
CA LEU A 178 -24.19 13.79 3.22
C LEU A 178 -24.92 14.57 2.14
N ALA A 179 -26.24 14.65 2.29
CA ALA A 179 -27.08 15.56 1.52
C ALA A 179 -26.57 17.00 1.67
N ALA A 180 -26.59 17.76 0.57
CA ALA A 180 -26.25 19.17 0.59
C ALA A 180 -27.25 19.94 1.48
N SER A 181 -26.74 20.77 2.38
CA SER A 181 -27.54 21.70 3.16
C SER A 181 -27.55 23.10 2.53
N ASP A 182 -28.56 23.91 2.83
CA ASP A 182 -28.59 25.32 2.46
C ASP A 182 -27.31 26.02 2.96
N GLY A 183 -26.66 26.77 2.07
CA GLY A 183 -25.41 27.48 2.38
C GLY A 183 -24.16 26.59 2.49
N CYS A 184 -24.23 25.30 2.17
CA CYS A 184 -23.06 24.43 2.16
C CYS A 184 -21.97 24.98 1.22
N GLY A 185 -20.71 24.93 1.68
CA GLY A 185 -19.56 25.50 0.98
C GLY A 185 -19.55 27.03 0.94
N MET A 186 -20.51 27.72 1.55
CA MET A 186 -20.55 29.18 1.73
C MET A 186 -20.27 29.99 0.44
N GLY A 187 -20.70 29.46 -0.71
CA GLY A 187 -20.47 30.07 -2.03
C GLY A 187 -19.08 29.83 -2.63
N PHE A 188 -18.17 29.17 -1.91
CA PHE A 188 -16.85 28.78 -2.42
C PHE A 188 -16.91 27.52 -3.29
N HIS A 189 -17.66 26.50 -2.87
CA HIS A 189 -17.92 25.31 -3.68
C HIS A 189 -19.35 24.79 -3.46
N THR A 190 -19.91 24.11 -4.45
CA THR A 190 -21.17 23.39 -4.29
C THR A 190 -20.94 22.04 -3.63
N CYS A 191 -21.79 21.68 -2.69
CA CYS A 191 -21.81 20.36 -2.08
C CYS A 191 -22.73 19.42 -2.86
N GLU A 192 -22.29 18.19 -3.11
CA GLU A 192 -23.04 17.18 -3.86
C GLU A 192 -23.04 15.87 -3.07
N GLU A 193 -24.22 15.31 -2.81
CA GLU A 193 -24.30 13.98 -2.21
C GLU A 193 -23.82 12.91 -3.20
N SER A 194 -23.05 11.95 -2.72
CA SER A 194 -22.49 10.89 -3.54
C SER A 194 -22.60 9.54 -2.84
N SER A 195 -23.35 8.62 -3.44
CA SER A 195 -23.42 7.23 -2.98
C SER A 195 -22.07 6.51 -3.09
N LEU A 196 -21.20 6.92 -4.03
CA LEU A 196 -19.85 6.38 -4.15
C LEU A 196 -19.01 6.62 -2.88
N HIS A 197 -19.24 7.75 -2.19
CA HIS A 197 -18.55 8.06 -0.93
C HIS A 197 -19.02 7.20 0.25
N LEU A 198 -20.00 6.33 0.02
CA LEU A 198 -20.49 5.30 0.95
C LEU A 198 -20.11 3.87 0.50
N GLN A 199 -19.16 3.73 -0.43
CA GLN A 199 -18.76 2.44 -1.00
C GLN A 199 -17.25 2.23 -0.87
N ALA A 200 -16.82 0.97 -0.75
CA ALA A 200 -15.39 0.63 -0.74
C ALA A 200 -14.70 0.95 -2.08
N ASP A 201 -15.47 1.02 -3.16
CA ASP A 201 -15.04 1.37 -4.52
C ASP A 201 -14.32 2.73 -4.59
N LEU A 202 -14.62 3.68 -3.69
CA LEU A 202 -13.89 4.93 -3.59
C LEU A 202 -12.38 4.72 -3.32
N CYS A 203 -12.03 3.67 -2.58
CA CYS A 203 -10.65 3.34 -2.22
C CYS A 203 -9.99 2.39 -3.23
N ALA A 204 -10.79 1.67 -4.01
CA ALA A 204 -10.37 0.48 -4.72
C ALA A 204 -9.33 0.76 -5.81
N GLY A 205 -9.51 1.84 -6.57
CA GLY A 205 -8.59 2.21 -7.65
C GLY A 205 -7.13 2.43 -7.19
N CYS A 206 -6.92 2.89 -5.95
CA CYS A 206 -5.58 3.06 -5.39
C CYS A 206 -5.10 1.86 -4.57
N HIS A 207 -6.02 1.14 -3.93
CA HIS A 207 -5.70 0.01 -3.02
C HIS A 207 -5.74 -1.36 -3.70
N GLN A 208 -5.71 -1.37 -5.03
CA GLN A 208 -5.57 -2.53 -5.88
C GLN A 208 -4.59 -2.18 -7.01
N VAL A 209 -3.34 -2.64 -6.87
CA VAL A 209 -2.23 -2.28 -7.76
C VAL A 209 -1.84 -3.49 -8.58
N TYR A 210 -1.74 -3.29 -9.88
CA TYR A 210 -1.35 -4.31 -10.83
C TYR A 210 -0.08 -3.87 -11.56
N HIS A 211 0.71 -4.84 -11.99
CA HIS A 211 1.87 -4.60 -12.83
C HIS A 211 1.43 -3.93 -14.15
N TYR A 212 2.06 -2.81 -14.53
CA TYR A 212 1.65 -1.99 -15.67
C TYR A 212 1.45 -2.78 -16.98
N GLU A 213 2.35 -3.69 -17.31
CA GLU A 213 2.31 -4.45 -18.57
C GLU A 213 1.63 -5.82 -18.47
N SER A 214 2.02 -6.64 -17.50
CA SER A 214 1.50 -8.01 -17.37
C SER A 214 0.13 -8.10 -16.72
N HIS A 215 -0.36 -7.00 -16.12
CA HIS A 215 -1.61 -6.96 -15.35
C HIS A 215 -1.66 -8.08 -14.29
N PHE A 216 -0.52 -8.36 -13.65
CA PHE A 216 -0.44 -9.23 -12.47
C PHE A 216 -0.75 -8.41 -11.20
N PRO A 217 -1.64 -8.89 -10.29
CA PRO A 217 -1.98 -8.16 -9.06
C PRO A 217 -0.83 -8.16 -8.05
N LEU A 218 -0.07 -7.07 -8.03
CA LEU A 218 1.03 -6.85 -7.09
C LEU A 218 0.51 -6.58 -5.67
N GLU A 219 -0.57 -5.80 -5.57
CA GLU A 219 -1.26 -5.50 -4.33
C GLU A 219 -2.76 -5.74 -4.49
N ALA A 220 -3.33 -6.62 -3.66
CA ALA A 220 -4.71 -7.07 -3.83
C ALA A 220 -5.67 -6.71 -2.68
N SER A 221 -5.39 -5.64 -1.93
CA SER A 221 -6.10 -5.34 -0.67
C SER A 221 -7.61 -5.24 -0.84
N TYR A 222 -8.09 -4.64 -1.92
CA TYR A 222 -9.53 -4.55 -2.20
C TYR A 222 -10.14 -5.93 -2.48
N LEU A 223 -9.51 -6.75 -3.31
CA LEU A 223 -10.02 -8.10 -3.63
C LEU A 223 -9.99 -9.03 -2.41
N GLU A 224 -8.95 -8.93 -1.57
CA GLU A 224 -8.87 -9.65 -0.30
C GLU A 224 -10.04 -9.30 0.63
N TRP A 225 -10.39 -8.01 0.72
CA TRP A 225 -11.57 -7.55 1.45
C TRP A 225 -12.88 -8.02 0.81
N LYS A 226 -13.03 -7.85 -0.52
CA LYS A 226 -14.22 -8.17 -1.32
C LYS A 226 -14.61 -9.64 -1.16
N HIS A 227 -13.62 -10.53 -1.09
CA HIS A 227 -13.82 -11.98 -0.89
C HIS A 227 -13.88 -12.41 0.58
N GLY A 228 -13.81 -11.47 1.52
CA GLY A 228 -13.81 -11.71 2.96
C GLY A 228 -15.18 -11.53 3.65
N PRO A 229 -15.32 -12.00 4.90
CA PRO A 229 -16.54 -11.83 5.71
C PRO A 229 -16.91 -10.37 6.00
N TYR A 230 -15.96 -9.44 5.93
CA TYR A 230 -16.21 -8.02 6.16
C TYR A 230 -17.04 -7.40 5.04
N ALA A 231 -16.71 -7.69 3.78
CA ALA A 231 -17.52 -7.28 2.63
C ALA A 231 -18.92 -7.90 2.67
N GLN A 232 -19.03 -9.19 3.01
CA GLN A 232 -20.32 -9.88 3.15
C GLN A 232 -21.23 -9.25 4.22
N LYS A 233 -20.63 -8.65 5.26
CA LYS A 233 -21.34 -7.91 6.33
C LYS A 233 -21.40 -6.41 6.07
N THR A 234 -21.00 -5.98 4.88
CA THR A 234 -20.99 -4.58 4.44
C THR A 234 -20.15 -3.67 5.35
N ILE A 235 -19.15 -4.20 6.05
CA ILE A 235 -18.16 -3.40 6.77
C ILE A 235 -17.11 -2.94 5.77
N LEU A 236 -17.13 -1.65 5.46
CA LEU A 236 -16.35 -1.05 4.39
C LEU A 236 -14.99 -0.56 4.89
N CYS A 237 -14.11 -0.21 3.95
CA CYS A 237 -12.79 0.36 4.25
C CYS A 237 -12.90 1.56 5.20
N GLN A 238 -13.84 2.47 4.93
CA GLN A 238 -14.06 3.68 5.72
C GLN A 238 -14.48 3.36 7.16
N ASP A 239 -15.23 2.29 7.37
CA ASP A 239 -15.77 1.94 8.69
C ASP A 239 -14.67 1.56 9.71
N CYS A 240 -13.48 1.20 9.22
CA CYS A 240 -12.30 0.85 10.02
C CYS A 240 -11.13 1.85 9.85
N HIS A 241 -10.92 2.40 8.64
CA HIS A 241 -9.77 3.25 8.36
C HIS A 241 -10.04 4.75 8.50
N MET A 242 -11.30 5.17 8.52
CA MET A 242 -11.71 6.56 8.72
C MET A 242 -12.35 6.74 10.10
N VAL A 243 -11.73 6.23 11.17
CA VAL A 243 -12.25 6.31 12.56
C VAL A 243 -11.10 6.36 13.55
N ASP A 244 -11.38 6.63 14.83
CA ASP A 244 -10.40 6.49 15.92
C ASP A 244 -10.12 5.01 16.27
N PHE A 245 -9.31 4.77 17.30
CA PHE A 245 -8.92 3.41 17.69
C PHE A 245 -10.07 2.61 18.31
N ASP A 246 -10.84 3.21 19.22
CA ASP A 246 -11.91 2.51 19.94
C ASP A 246 -13.04 2.11 18.98
N THR A 247 -13.41 3.02 18.07
CA THR A 247 -14.36 2.74 17.01
C THR A 247 -13.85 1.65 16.08
N PHE A 248 -12.56 1.66 15.72
CA PHE A 248 -11.94 0.58 14.93
C PHE A 248 -12.09 -0.77 15.65
N ILE A 249 -11.76 -0.85 16.94
CA ILE A 249 -11.85 -2.11 17.70
C ILE A 249 -13.29 -2.64 17.69
N ARG A 250 -14.27 -1.77 17.96
CA ARG A 250 -15.69 -2.12 17.94
C ARG A 250 -16.13 -2.58 16.55
N THR A 251 -15.89 -1.79 15.51
CA THR A 251 -16.26 -2.14 14.13
C THR A 251 -15.64 -3.47 13.71
N ALA A 252 -14.34 -3.64 13.92
CA ALA A 252 -13.60 -4.80 13.44
C ALA A 252 -13.93 -6.09 14.21
N SER A 253 -14.29 -5.98 15.49
CA SER A 253 -14.61 -7.14 16.33
C SER A 253 -16.07 -7.57 16.20
N GLU A 254 -16.99 -6.59 16.18
CA GLU A 254 -18.43 -6.81 16.31
C GLU A 254 -19.19 -6.68 14.98
N PHE A 255 -18.51 -6.26 13.90
CA PHE A 255 -19.16 -5.89 12.63
C PHE A 255 -20.25 -4.83 12.81
N ARG A 256 -19.99 -3.85 13.68
CA ARG A 256 -20.89 -2.72 13.95
C ARG A 256 -20.36 -1.47 13.28
N LYS A 257 -21.12 -0.92 12.32
CA LYS A 257 -20.73 0.32 11.63
C LYS A 257 -20.59 1.51 12.59
N PRO A 258 -19.69 2.45 12.29
CA PRO A 258 -19.63 3.74 12.97
C PRO A 258 -20.89 4.59 12.70
N GLU A 259 -21.21 5.46 13.64
CA GLU A 259 -22.12 6.56 13.44
C GLU A 259 -21.46 7.67 12.63
N ARG A 260 -22.27 8.54 11.99
CA ARG A 260 -21.76 9.56 11.06
C ARG A 260 -20.75 10.52 11.69
N HIS A 261 -20.91 10.85 12.97
CA HIS A 261 -20.02 11.75 13.67
C HIS A 261 -18.71 11.09 14.13
N GLU A 262 -18.56 9.76 14.02
CA GLU A 262 -17.37 9.00 14.40
C GLU A 262 -16.32 8.95 13.28
N TYR A 263 -16.68 9.31 12.04
CA TYR A 263 -15.73 9.28 10.93
C TYR A 263 -14.64 10.37 11.04
N ARG A 264 -13.41 10.04 10.62
CA ARG A 264 -12.16 10.82 10.75
C ARG A 264 -11.31 10.68 9.48
N HIS A 265 -10.44 11.64 9.20
CA HIS A 265 -9.54 11.66 8.03
C HIS A 265 -8.09 11.28 8.37
N VAL A 266 -7.90 10.38 9.35
CA VAL A 266 -6.56 9.93 9.78
C VAL A 266 -5.94 8.84 8.90
N PHE A 267 -6.79 8.04 8.22
CA PHE A 267 -6.42 7.00 7.24
C PHE A 267 -5.32 6.04 7.69
N ASN A 268 -5.38 5.63 8.95
CA ASN A 268 -4.26 4.95 9.59
C ASN A 268 -4.18 3.46 9.21
N GLY A 269 -2.97 3.02 8.86
CA GLY A 269 -2.61 1.63 8.51
C GLY A 269 -1.34 1.19 9.26
N ALA A 270 -0.55 0.28 8.67
CA ALA A 270 0.63 -0.29 9.34
C ALA A 270 1.95 0.47 9.07
N ASN A 271 1.94 1.65 8.44
CA ASN A 271 3.15 2.40 8.04
C ASN A 271 3.71 3.31 9.16
N TYR A 272 4.10 2.72 10.29
CA TYR A 272 4.72 3.47 11.39
C TYR A 272 6.11 4.04 11.06
N LEU A 273 6.89 3.41 10.15
CA LEU A 273 8.19 3.95 9.74
C LEU A 273 8.05 5.36 9.14
N LEU A 274 7.09 5.56 8.24
CA LEU A 274 6.93 6.84 7.55
C LEU A 274 6.45 7.93 8.50
N TYR A 275 5.59 7.60 9.45
CA TYR A 275 5.22 8.54 10.52
C TYR A 275 6.44 8.93 11.37
N TYR A 276 7.30 7.97 11.72
CA TYR A 276 8.51 8.27 12.49
C TYR A 276 9.46 9.21 11.74
N LEU A 277 9.69 8.95 10.44
CA LEU A 277 10.52 9.83 9.59
C LEU A 277 9.92 11.22 9.44
N ALA A 278 8.63 11.31 9.12
CA ALA A 278 7.94 12.59 8.93
C ALA A 278 7.86 13.42 10.23
N ALA A 279 7.66 12.78 11.39
CA ALA A 279 7.72 13.46 12.69
C ALA A 279 9.13 14.01 12.97
N GLY A 280 10.17 13.25 12.64
CA GLY A 280 11.56 13.70 12.72
C GLY A 280 11.82 14.94 11.85
N ALA A 281 11.33 14.94 10.62
CA ALA A 281 11.43 16.09 9.71
C ALA A 281 10.68 17.32 10.24
N ALA A 282 9.43 17.15 10.69
CA ALA A 282 8.62 18.23 11.27
C ALA A 282 9.29 18.85 12.51
N LYS A 283 9.84 18.01 13.40
CA LYS A 283 10.59 18.48 14.57
C LYS A 283 11.84 19.26 14.15
N LYS A 284 12.54 18.79 13.13
CA LYS A 284 13.75 19.45 12.62
C LYS A 284 13.44 20.81 12.00
N SER A 285 12.29 20.97 11.33
CA SER A 285 11.82 22.27 10.83
C SER A 285 11.24 23.19 11.91
N GLY A 286 11.18 22.75 13.17
CA GLY A 286 10.65 23.51 14.29
C GLY A 286 9.12 23.46 14.44
N ASP A 287 8.45 22.58 13.70
CA ASP A 287 6.99 22.39 13.79
C ASP A 287 6.63 21.27 14.76
N GLU A 288 6.70 21.60 16.05
CA GLU A 288 6.40 20.67 17.15
C GLU A 288 4.94 20.20 17.14
N ALA A 289 4.01 21.03 16.66
CA ALA A 289 2.60 20.69 16.58
C ALA A 289 2.35 19.61 15.51
N LEU A 290 2.95 19.77 14.33
CA LEU A 290 2.90 18.76 13.28
C LEU A 290 3.60 17.46 13.72
N ALA A 291 4.77 17.57 14.35
CA ALA A 291 5.48 16.40 14.87
C ALA A 291 4.62 15.60 15.87
N ALA A 292 3.96 16.28 16.82
CA ALA A 292 3.05 15.65 17.77
C ALA A 292 1.84 15.01 17.09
N ASN A 293 1.25 15.67 16.10
CA ASN A 293 0.13 15.13 15.33
C ASN A 293 0.53 13.85 14.57
N ILE A 294 1.69 13.85 13.92
CA ILE A 294 2.23 12.67 13.23
C ILE A 294 2.52 11.53 14.22
N MET A 295 3.11 11.83 15.38
CA MET A 295 3.37 10.81 16.40
C MET A 295 2.10 10.20 16.99
N ASN A 296 1.01 10.97 17.09
CA ASN A 296 -0.29 10.38 17.47
C ASN A 296 -0.77 9.33 16.43
N LYS A 297 -0.51 9.58 15.14
CA LYS A 297 -0.82 8.63 14.06
C LYS A 297 0.14 7.42 14.08
N TYR A 298 1.40 7.63 14.45
CA TYR A 298 2.37 6.55 14.71
C TYR A 298 1.86 5.59 15.80
N GLU A 299 1.46 6.12 16.95
CA GLU A 299 0.96 5.30 18.06
C GLU A 299 -0.33 4.57 17.69
N MET A 300 -1.24 5.22 16.95
CA MET A 300 -2.44 4.59 16.42
C MET A 300 -2.10 3.41 15.48
N ALA A 301 -1.08 3.55 14.64
CA ALA A 301 -0.66 2.50 13.71
C ALA A 301 -0.15 1.26 14.47
N ILE A 302 0.68 1.48 15.49
CA ILE A 302 1.17 0.40 16.35
C ILE A 302 0.02 -0.26 17.12
N ALA A 303 -0.88 0.53 17.69
CA ALA A 303 -2.03 0.01 18.43
C ALA A 303 -2.94 -0.86 17.54
N ARG A 304 -3.24 -0.40 16.31
CA ARG A 304 -4.03 -1.16 15.33
C ARG A 304 -3.32 -2.46 14.91
N LEU A 305 -2.02 -2.40 14.67
CA LEU A 305 -1.22 -3.56 14.31
C LEU A 305 -1.23 -4.62 15.43
N LYS A 306 -1.05 -4.21 16.69
CA LYS A 306 -1.15 -5.10 17.86
C LYS A 306 -2.55 -5.69 18.05
N ALA A 307 -3.59 -4.96 17.68
CA ALA A 307 -4.96 -5.44 17.76
C ALA A 307 -5.39 -6.34 16.58
N ALA A 308 -4.62 -6.36 15.48
CA ALA A 308 -5.01 -7.06 14.24
C ALA A 308 -4.98 -8.59 14.37
N ALA A 309 -4.05 -9.11 15.18
CA ALA A 309 -3.74 -10.53 15.27
C ALA A 309 -3.92 -11.10 16.69
N ASP A 310 -3.94 -12.43 16.79
CA ASP A 310 -3.79 -13.16 18.04
C ASP A 310 -3.07 -14.50 17.81
N LEU A 311 -2.47 -15.06 18.85
CA LEU A 311 -1.75 -16.34 18.82
C LEU A 311 -2.49 -17.41 19.63
N GLU A 312 -2.38 -18.68 19.25
CA GLU A 312 -2.68 -19.81 20.14
C GLU A 312 -1.48 -20.76 20.13
N ILE A 313 -1.12 -21.30 21.30
CA ILE A 313 0.03 -22.19 21.46
C ILE A 313 -0.50 -23.50 22.03
N ASP A 314 -0.30 -24.60 21.29
CA ASP A 314 -0.78 -25.92 21.67
C ASP A 314 0.34 -26.96 21.59
N PRO A 315 0.40 -27.91 22.53
CA PRO A 315 1.38 -28.98 22.50
C PRO A 315 0.91 -30.12 21.57
N VAL A 316 1.85 -30.75 20.88
CA VAL A 316 1.63 -31.99 20.13
C VAL A 316 2.48 -33.09 20.75
N TYR A 317 1.82 -34.13 21.25
CA TYR A 317 2.48 -35.27 21.88
C TYR A 317 2.59 -36.47 20.92
N ARG A 318 3.74 -37.14 20.91
CA ARG A 318 3.96 -38.43 20.23
C ARG A 318 4.60 -39.40 21.23
N GLU A 319 4.06 -40.60 21.34
CA GLU A 319 4.53 -41.62 22.31
C GLU A 319 4.60 -41.11 23.76
N GLY A 320 3.65 -40.24 24.14
CA GLY A 320 3.61 -39.64 25.48
C GLY A 320 4.65 -38.55 25.73
N GLN A 321 5.49 -38.20 24.75
CA GLN A 321 6.49 -37.13 24.82
C GLN A 321 6.06 -35.92 24.01
N LEU A 322 6.40 -34.72 24.50
CA LEU A 322 6.19 -33.47 23.76
C LEU A 322 7.08 -33.48 22.51
N ALA A 323 6.46 -33.55 21.33
CA ALA A 323 7.17 -33.69 20.07
C ALA A 323 7.20 -32.40 19.26
N GLU A 324 6.11 -31.63 19.27
CA GLU A 324 6.03 -30.35 18.56
C GLU A 324 5.23 -29.32 19.37
N ILE A 325 5.49 -28.04 19.10
CA ILE A 325 4.64 -26.92 19.49
C ILE A 325 3.93 -26.41 18.25
N ARG A 326 2.60 -26.41 18.27
CA ARG A 326 1.79 -25.72 17.27
C ARG A 326 1.57 -24.28 17.73
N VAL A 327 1.98 -23.33 16.90
CA VAL A 327 1.61 -21.92 17.03
C VAL A 327 0.63 -21.57 15.93
N ARG A 328 -0.61 -21.24 16.31
CA ARG A 328 -1.64 -20.72 15.41
C ARG A 328 -1.61 -19.21 15.40
N VAL A 329 -1.46 -18.63 14.21
CA VAL A 329 -1.53 -17.18 13.99
C VAL A 329 -2.89 -16.84 13.40
N LYS A 330 -3.66 -15.99 14.07
CA LYS A 330 -5.03 -15.62 13.68
C LYS A 330 -5.08 -14.18 13.22
N ASN A 331 -5.74 -13.92 12.09
CA ASN A 331 -6.18 -12.58 11.72
C ASN A 331 -7.56 -12.35 12.36
N ILE A 332 -7.61 -11.55 13.42
CA ILE A 332 -8.84 -11.38 14.20
C ILE A 332 -9.56 -10.06 13.90
N ARG A 333 -8.90 -9.07 13.28
CA ARG A 333 -9.49 -7.74 13.04
C ARG A 333 -9.17 -7.09 11.70
N ALA A 334 -8.23 -7.60 10.90
CA ALA A 334 -8.01 -7.04 9.56
C ALA A 334 -9.10 -7.53 8.60
N GLY A 335 -9.71 -6.59 7.87
CA GLY A 335 -10.79 -6.87 6.91
C GLY A 335 -10.34 -7.45 5.56
N HIS A 336 -9.03 -7.43 5.32
CA HIS A 336 -8.28 -7.96 4.19
C HIS A 336 -7.24 -8.98 4.73
N ASN A 337 -6.32 -9.47 3.90
CA ASN A 337 -5.29 -10.40 4.38
C ASN A 337 -4.34 -9.70 5.36
N LEU A 338 -3.68 -10.49 6.19
CA LEU A 338 -2.67 -10.03 7.14
C LEU A 338 -1.32 -10.74 6.85
N PRO A 339 -0.27 -10.01 6.45
CA PRO A 339 -0.31 -8.63 5.94
C PRO A 339 -1.02 -8.54 4.57
N THR A 340 -1.40 -7.32 4.16
CA THR A 340 -1.91 -6.97 2.81
C THR A 340 -0.93 -6.04 2.07
N SER A 341 -1.27 -5.60 0.85
CA SER A 341 -0.57 -4.60 0.03
C SER A 341 0.78 -5.14 -0.48
N LEU A 342 1.91 -4.47 -0.26
CA LEU A 342 3.26 -4.90 -0.65
C LEU A 342 3.73 -6.11 0.18
N THR A 343 3.02 -7.21 0.04
CA THR A 343 3.24 -8.46 0.79
C THR A 343 4.57 -9.11 0.45
N ASN A 344 5.21 -8.76 -0.67
CA ASN A 344 6.56 -9.16 -1.03
C ASN A 344 7.66 -8.39 -0.29
N ILE A 345 7.34 -7.22 0.27
CA ILE A 345 8.28 -6.37 1.01
C ILE A 345 8.02 -6.44 2.51
N ARG A 346 6.75 -6.41 2.92
CA ARG A 346 6.35 -6.46 4.33
C ARG A 346 6.75 -7.78 4.98
N GLN A 347 7.31 -7.69 6.17
CA GLN A 347 7.74 -8.86 6.93
C GLN A 347 6.89 -8.99 8.18
N MET A 348 6.10 -10.06 8.24
CA MET A 348 5.41 -10.52 9.44
C MET A 348 5.90 -11.93 9.75
N TRP A 349 6.42 -12.20 10.94
CA TRP A 349 7.05 -13.50 11.24
C TRP A 349 6.83 -13.94 12.68
N LEU A 350 7.05 -15.24 12.92
CA LEU A 350 7.06 -15.80 14.27
C LEU A 350 8.47 -15.85 14.83
N GLU A 351 8.64 -15.29 16.02
CA GLU A 351 9.74 -15.60 16.92
C GLU A 351 9.23 -16.55 18.00
N ILE A 352 9.92 -17.66 18.24
CA ILE A 352 9.58 -18.62 19.30
C ILE A 352 10.82 -19.00 20.08
N THR A 353 10.68 -19.07 21.40
CA THR A 353 11.69 -19.56 22.33
C THR A 353 11.05 -20.60 23.24
N ALA A 354 11.71 -21.75 23.40
CA ALA A 354 11.34 -22.77 24.37
C ALA A 354 12.50 -22.98 25.35
N THR A 355 12.22 -23.00 26.65
CA THR A 355 13.22 -23.26 27.69
C THR A 355 12.78 -24.35 28.66
N ASP A 356 13.73 -25.06 29.25
CA ASP A 356 13.48 -25.96 30.37
C ASP A 356 13.25 -25.17 31.69
N GLU A 357 12.99 -25.89 32.78
CA GLU A 357 12.77 -25.30 34.12
C GLU A 357 14.01 -24.57 34.70
N LYS A 358 15.21 -24.87 34.19
CA LYS A 358 16.46 -24.23 34.60
C LYS A 358 16.78 -22.99 33.75
N GLY A 359 15.97 -22.71 32.73
CA GLY A 359 16.17 -21.62 31.78
C GLY A 359 17.10 -21.98 30.61
N ASN A 360 17.47 -23.25 30.43
CA ASN A 360 18.25 -23.67 29.27
C ASN A 360 17.39 -23.70 28.02
N LEU A 361 17.96 -23.27 26.90
CA LEU A 361 17.28 -23.24 25.62
C LEU A 361 17.04 -24.66 25.07
N VAL A 362 15.79 -24.92 24.68
CA VAL A 362 15.35 -26.16 24.04
C VAL A 362 15.15 -25.95 22.53
N LEU A 363 14.59 -24.80 22.16
CA LEU A 363 14.30 -24.40 20.79
C LEU A 363 14.36 -22.87 20.72
N SER A 364 14.91 -22.32 19.64
CA SER A 364 14.74 -20.92 19.26
C SER A 364 14.58 -20.82 17.74
N SER A 365 13.71 -19.93 17.28
CA SER A 365 13.56 -19.58 15.87
C SER A 365 13.02 -18.16 15.74
N GLY A 366 13.44 -17.44 14.70
CA GLY A 366 12.91 -16.11 14.35
C GLY A 366 13.41 -14.92 15.16
N ALA A 367 14.38 -15.14 16.07
CA ALA A 367 15.10 -14.03 16.71
C ALA A 367 15.99 -13.33 15.69
N ILE A 368 15.87 -12.00 15.60
CA ILE A 368 16.72 -11.17 14.74
C ILE A 368 18.12 -11.01 15.32
N ASP A 369 19.13 -10.85 14.45
CA ASP A 369 20.49 -10.53 14.87
C ASP A 369 20.66 -9.03 15.22
N ALA A 370 21.87 -8.64 15.61
CA ALA A 370 22.17 -7.25 16.01
C ALA A 370 22.06 -6.27 14.83
N GLU A 371 22.25 -6.77 13.61
CA GLU A 371 22.12 -6.05 12.35
C GLU A 371 20.65 -6.01 11.86
N GLY A 372 19.74 -6.68 12.57
CA GLY A 372 18.31 -6.72 12.28
C GLY A 372 17.92 -7.74 11.21
N HIS A 373 18.77 -8.68 10.82
CA HIS A 373 18.40 -9.72 9.87
C HIS A 373 17.51 -10.79 10.50
N ILE A 374 16.56 -11.28 9.72
CA ILE A 374 15.73 -12.43 10.07
C ILE A 374 16.45 -13.70 9.57
N PRO A 375 16.68 -14.72 10.42
CA PRO A 375 17.32 -15.97 9.98
C PRO A 375 16.57 -16.67 8.84
N GLU A 376 17.28 -17.29 7.90
CA GLU A 376 16.71 -17.88 6.67
C GLU A 376 15.57 -18.88 6.91
N ASN A 377 15.64 -19.68 7.97
CA ASN A 377 14.64 -20.71 8.31
C ASN A 377 13.49 -20.19 9.19
N THR A 378 13.30 -18.88 9.26
CA THR A 378 12.22 -18.27 10.04
C THR A 378 10.90 -18.38 9.29
N ARG A 379 9.81 -18.65 10.01
CA ARG A 379 8.48 -18.64 9.41
C ARG A 379 7.98 -17.21 9.21
N ILE A 380 8.02 -16.75 7.95
CA ILE A 380 7.53 -15.44 7.52
C ILE A 380 6.21 -15.60 6.74
N PHE A 381 5.22 -14.78 7.09
CA PHE A 381 3.93 -14.63 6.40
C PHE A 381 4.00 -13.46 5.44
N ASN A 382 4.36 -13.74 4.20
CA ASN A 382 4.59 -12.76 3.14
C ASN A 382 4.43 -13.45 1.77
N SER A 383 4.73 -12.72 0.70
CA SER A 383 4.80 -13.24 -0.66
C SER A 383 6.24 -13.27 -1.16
N ASP A 384 6.56 -14.20 -2.03
CA ASP A 384 7.83 -14.23 -2.75
C ASP A 384 7.55 -13.95 -4.23
N GLY A 385 7.93 -12.76 -4.70
CA GLY A 385 7.79 -12.36 -6.09
C GLY A 385 8.73 -13.13 -7.01
N MET A 386 8.28 -13.40 -8.24
CA MET A 386 9.13 -13.92 -9.31
C MET A 386 8.89 -13.19 -10.64
N GLY A 387 9.92 -13.15 -11.47
CA GLY A 387 9.81 -12.74 -12.87
C GLY A 387 9.33 -13.86 -13.78
N ASN A 388 9.12 -13.53 -15.07
CA ASN A 388 8.72 -14.48 -16.11
C ASN A 388 9.77 -15.58 -16.37
N ASP A 389 11.00 -15.39 -15.87
CA ASP A 389 12.12 -16.32 -15.93
C ASP A 389 12.20 -17.25 -14.70
N PHE A 390 11.20 -17.21 -13.82
CA PHE A 390 11.10 -17.98 -12.58
C PHE A 390 12.18 -17.65 -11.54
N HIS A 391 12.88 -16.52 -11.66
CA HIS A 391 13.80 -16.04 -10.62
C HIS A 391 13.09 -15.12 -9.63
N PHE A 392 13.55 -15.17 -8.37
CA PHE A 392 13.04 -14.31 -7.31
C PHE A 392 13.24 -12.82 -7.66
N ALA A 393 12.19 -12.04 -7.44
CA ALA A 393 12.18 -10.61 -7.68
C ALA A 393 11.45 -9.88 -6.54
N VAL A 394 12.03 -8.76 -6.11
CA VAL A 394 11.40 -7.81 -5.18
C VAL A 394 10.91 -6.55 -5.88
N ASP A 395 11.52 -6.22 -7.02
CA ASP A 395 11.25 -5.01 -7.77
C ASP A 395 9.88 -5.15 -8.50
N PRO A 396 8.90 -4.26 -8.25
CA PRO A 396 7.53 -4.38 -8.77
C PRO A 396 7.42 -4.46 -10.29
N TRP A 397 8.34 -3.83 -11.02
CA TRP A 397 8.39 -3.85 -12.50
C TRP A 397 8.97 -5.14 -13.09
N VAL A 398 9.39 -6.09 -12.24
CA VAL A 398 9.85 -7.41 -12.66
C VAL A 398 8.84 -8.50 -12.28
N ILE A 399 8.10 -8.28 -11.18
CA ILE A 399 7.21 -9.30 -10.61
C ILE A 399 6.00 -9.55 -11.52
N THR A 400 5.84 -10.81 -11.91
CA THR A 400 4.75 -11.28 -12.78
C THR A 400 4.02 -12.50 -12.21
N ALA A 401 4.54 -13.07 -11.11
CA ALA A 401 3.88 -14.08 -10.31
C ALA A 401 4.39 -14.08 -8.87
N PHE A 402 3.66 -14.72 -7.96
CA PHE A 402 4.15 -15.08 -6.64
C PHE A 402 4.48 -16.58 -6.59
N SER A 403 5.73 -16.93 -6.29
CA SER A 403 6.17 -18.33 -6.08
C SER A 403 5.61 -18.90 -4.77
N ARG A 404 5.40 -18.02 -3.80
CA ARG A 404 4.73 -18.26 -2.53
C ARG A 404 3.88 -17.05 -2.19
N HIS A 405 2.68 -17.30 -1.67
CA HIS A 405 1.79 -16.26 -1.13
C HIS A 405 1.20 -16.79 0.18
N ASP A 406 1.82 -16.47 1.31
CA ASP A 406 1.48 -17.02 2.63
C ASP A 406 0.95 -15.96 3.60
N THR A 407 -0.08 -15.25 3.18
CA THR A 407 -0.80 -14.28 4.01
C THR A 407 -1.97 -14.95 4.75
N ILE A 408 -2.56 -14.25 5.74
CA ILE A 408 -3.64 -14.78 6.58
C ILE A 408 -4.96 -14.09 6.22
N PRO A 409 -5.97 -14.81 5.69
CA PRO A 409 -7.22 -14.18 5.25
C PRO A 409 -8.04 -13.59 6.41
N PRO A 410 -8.99 -12.68 6.13
CA PRO A 410 -9.82 -12.06 7.17
C PRO A 410 -10.58 -13.10 8.00
N LYS A 411 -10.49 -13.02 9.33
CA LYS A 411 -11.02 -14.04 10.27
C LYS A 411 -10.45 -15.46 10.05
N GLY A 412 -9.34 -15.58 9.33
CA GLY A 412 -8.61 -16.82 9.09
C GLY A 412 -7.46 -17.02 10.06
N TYR A 413 -6.75 -18.14 9.86
CA TYR A 413 -5.57 -18.49 10.63
C TYR A 413 -4.57 -19.33 9.82
N LYS A 414 -3.34 -19.43 10.33
CA LYS A 414 -2.29 -20.33 9.85
C LYS A 414 -1.64 -21.05 11.04
N ASP A 415 -1.41 -22.35 10.89
CA ASP A 415 -0.73 -23.16 11.90
C ASP A 415 0.73 -23.36 11.49
N VAL A 416 1.64 -23.16 12.45
CA VAL A 416 3.08 -23.37 12.30
C VAL A 416 3.52 -24.36 13.37
N TYR A 417 4.28 -25.37 12.98
CA TYR A 417 4.72 -26.44 13.87
C TYR A 417 6.23 -26.33 14.07
N TYR A 418 6.66 -26.36 15.33
CA TYR A 418 8.06 -26.37 15.71
C TYR A 418 8.40 -27.67 16.42
N GLY A 419 9.34 -28.43 15.87
CA GLY A 419 9.84 -29.64 16.52
C GLY A 419 10.53 -29.33 17.85
N VAL A 420 10.25 -30.14 18.85
CA VAL A 420 10.91 -30.11 20.16
C VAL A 420 11.78 -31.35 20.26
N SER A 421 13.09 -31.15 20.34
CA SER A 421 14.03 -32.26 20.59
C SER A 421 13.76 -32.88 21.96
N ALA A 422 14.06 -34.17 22.12
CA ALA A 422 13.84 -34.89 23.37
C ALA A 422 14.44 -34.11 24.57
N VAL A 423 13.56 -33.68 25.46
CA VAL A 423 13.89 -32.85 26.62
C VAL A 423 13.91 -33.69 27.88
N ASP A 424 15.03 -33.68 28.61
CA ASP A 424 15.15 -34.27 29.94
C ASP A 424 14.71 -33.26 31.03
N THR A 425 13.45 -32.82 30.92
CA THR A 425 12.82 -31.91 31.89
C THR A 425 11.36 -32.30 32.10
N SER A 426 10.75 -31.92 33.22
CA SER A 426 9.32 -32.13 33.47
C SER A 426 8.44 -31.16 32.70
N VAL A 427 8.87 -29.90 32.54
CA VAL A 427 8.07 -28.83 31.95
C VAL A 427 8.90 -28.02 30.97
N VAL A 428 8.30 -27.67 29.84
CA VAL A 428 8.85 -26.73 28.86
C VAL A 428 8.04 -25.44 28.89
N LYS A 429 8.72 -24.30 29.10
CA LYS A 429 8.15 -22.95 28.95
C LYS A 429 8.32 -22.50 27.51
N ILE A 430 7.24 -22.05 26.88
CA ILE A 430 7.23 -21.49 25.53
C ILE A 430 6.89 -20.01 25.61
N GLU A 431 7.61 -19.20 24.83
CA GLU A 431 7.24 -17.83 24.48
C GLU A 431 7.17 -17.75 22.95
N ALA A 432 6.05 -17.26 22.41
CA ALA A 432 5.89 -17.01 20.99
C ALA A 432 5.46 -15.56 20.76
N LYS A 433 6.11 -14.89 19.81
CA LYS A 433 5.82 -13.52 19.39
C LYS A 433 5.51 -13.49 17.90
N LEU A 434 4.43 -12.81 17.53
CA LEU A 434 4.19 -12.39 16.16
C LEU A 434 4.78 -11.00 16.01
N ARG A 435 5.74 -10.86 15.10
CA ARG A 435 6.50 -9.63 14.89
C ARG A 435 6.25 -9.09 13.50
N TYR A 436 6.34 -7.77 13.34
CA TYR A 436 6.14 -7.10 12.05
C TYR A 436 7.13 -5.97 11.84
N ARG A 437 7.54 -5.79 10.58
CA ARG A 437 8.19 -4.57 10.06
C ARG A 437 7.82 -4.30 8.60
N GLN A 438 7.90 -3.03 8.19
CA GLN A 438 7.46 -2.60 6.85
C GLN A 438 8.25 -3.20 5.71
N ALA A 439 9.55 -3.38 5.90
CA ALA A 439 10.48 -3.86 4.88
C ALA A 439 11.68 -4.53 5.54
N ASP A 440 12.45 -5.28 4.75
CA ASP A 440 13.79 -5.68 5.13
C ASP A 440 14.73 -4.47 5.24
N GLN A 441 15.70 -4.54 6.16
CA GLN A 441 16.69 -3.48 6.38
C GLN A 441 17.42 -3.11 5.08
N LYS A 442 17.86 -4.11 4.29
CA LYS A 442 18.59 -3.89 3.04
C LYS A 442 17.73 -3.23 1.97
N ILE A 443 16.43 -3.51 1.97
CA ILE A 443 15.49 -2.87 1.06
C ILE A 443 15.36 -1.40 1.43
N ALA A 444 15.11 -1.06 2.69
CA ALA A 444 15.03 0.33 3.11
C ALA A 444 16.32 1.11 2.80
N GLU A 445 17.50 0.51 3.03
CA GLU A 445 18.80 1.06 2.64
C GLU A 445 18.91 1.30 1.13
N LYS A 446 18.54 0.30 0.31
CA LYS A 446 18.54 0.42 -1.15
C LYS A 446 17.65 1.58 -1.62
N LEU A 447 16.45 1.71 -1.07
CA LEU A 447 15.48 2.74 -1.47
C LEU A 447 15.95 4.13 -1.06
N LEU A 448 16.35 4.31 0.20
CA LEU A 448 16.82 5.60 0.71
C LEU A 448 18.13 6.05 0.04
N ALA A 449 19.00 5.12 -0.36
CA ALA A 449 20.20 5.44 -1.15
C ALA A 449 19.89 5.88 -2.59
N ASN A 450 18.66 5.70 -3.07
CA ASN A 450 18.25 6.06 -4.43
C ASN A 450 17.23 7.20 -4.47
N VAL A 451 17.05 7.93 -3.38
CA VAL A 451 16.20 9.12 -3.35
C VAL A 451 16.72 10.17 -4.36
N PRO A 452 15.83 10.89 -5.08
CA PRO A 452 16.20 11.99 -5.98
C PRO A 452 17.08 13.05 -5.31
N GLU A 453 18.00 13.64 -6.08
CA GLU A 453 19.02 14.57 -5.56
C GLU A 453 18.44 15.83 -4.89
N ASP A 454 17.21 16.22 -5.23
CA ASP A 454 16.53 17.37 -4.66
C ASP A 454 15.86 17.08 -3.29
N ILE A 455 15.90 15.83 -2.82
CA ILE A 455 15.42 15.43 -1.49
C ILE A 455 16.64 15.06 -0.64
N ASP A 456 17.16 16.06 0.08
CA ASP A 456 18.30 15.88 0.97
C ASP A 456 17.86 15.20 2.29
N LEU A 457 18.15 13.90 2.43
CA LEU A 457 17.79 13.10 3.61
C LEU A 457 18.40 13.64 4.90
N GLN A 458 19.64 14.15 4.84
CA GLN A 458 20.28 14.71 6.01
C GLN A 458 19.63 16.03 6.38
N ALA A 459 19.42 16.93 5.43
CA ALA A 459 18.83 18.25 5.67
C ALA A 459 17.37 18.16 6.11
N VAL A 460 16.56 17.30 5.48
CA VAL A 460 15.12 17.20 5.76
C VAL A 460 14.84 16.27 6.94
N TYR A 461 15.39 15.06 6.95
CA TYR A 461 15.04 14.02 7.92
C TYR A 461 16.09 13.82 9.02
N GLY A 462 17.28 14.42 8.89
CA GLY A 462 18.39 14.20 9.82
C GLY A 462 19.05 12.83 9.66
N LEU A 463 18.81 12.15 8.53
CA LEU A 463 19.34 10.81 8.27
C LEU A 463 20.68 10.91 7.54
N ILE A 464 21.74 10.37 8.15
CA ILE A 464 23.05 10.16 7.52
C ILE A 464 23.18 8.71 7.04
N GLU A 465 22.52 7.80 7.76
CA GLU A 465 22.37 6.39 7.45
C GLU A 465 20.93 5.95 7.74
N VAL A 466 20.53 4.78 7.23
CA VAL A 466 19.21 4.22 7.53
C VAL A 466 19.25 3.61 8.93
N PRO A 467 18.44 4.09 9.88
CA PRO A 467 18.41 3.49 11.21
C PRO A 467 17.89 2.06 11.13
N THR A 468 18.22 1.24 12.14
CA THR A 468 17.62 -0.08 12.28
C THR A 468 16.10 0.05 12.27
N LEU A 469 15.45 -0.63 11.32
CA LEU A 469 14.01 -0.54 11.15
C LEU A 469 13.29 -1.03 12.42
N PRO A 470 12.34 -0.26 12.96
CA PRO A 470 11.64 -0.66 14.17
C PRO A 470 10.86 -1.94 13.92
N VAL A 471 10.88 -2.85 14.89
CA VAL A 471 10.07 -4.06 14.91
C VAL A 471 8.95 -3.90 15.92
N VAL A 472 7.72 -4.17 15.49
CA VAL A 472 6.56 -4.21 16.39
C VAL A 472 6.26 -5.64 16.76
N ASP A 473 6.30 -5.92 18.06
CA ASP A 473 5.73 -7.14 18.61
C ASP A 473 4.20 -6.97 18.61
N MET A 474 3.55 -7.59 17.64
CA MET A 474 2.09 -7.52 17.46
C MET A 474 1.39 -8.23 18.61
N VAL A 475 1.85 -9.44 18.93
CA VAL A 475 1.28 -10.32 19.95
C VAL A 475 2.42 -11.09 20.59
N SER A 476 2.42 -11.21 21.91
CA SER A 476 3.29 -12.14 22.66
C SER A 476 2.43 -13.04 23.54
N LYS A 477 2.68 -14.35 23.52
CA LYS A 477 2.03 -15.32 24.41
C LYS A 477 3.04 -16.27 25.00
N GLU A 478 2.81 -16.61 26.27
CA GLU A 478 3.54 -17.66 26.96
C GLU A 478 2.64 -18.87 27.22
N ALA A 479 3.22 -20.06 27.19
CA ALA A 479 2.57 -21.30 27.58
C ALA A 479 3.55 -22.22 28.33
N ARG A 480 3.01 -23.17 29.09
CA ARG A 480 3.79 -24.20 29.79
C ARG A 480 3.16 -25.55 29.56
N PHE A 481 3.97 -26.52 29.17
CA PHE A 481 3.52 -27.88 28.88
C PHE A 481 4.41 -28.89 29.58
N ASN A 482 3.81 -29.97 30.07
CA ASN A 482 4.58 -31.10 30.56
C ASN A 482 5.33 -31.74 29.39
N ALA A 483 6.61 -32.07 29.56
CA ALA A 483 7.39 -32.76 28.54
C ALA A 483 6.90 -34.21 28.33
N ARG A 484 6.20 -34.78 29.32
CA ARG A 484 5.57 -36.10 29.26
C ARG A 484 4.14 -36.05 29.77
N ARG A 485 3.27 -36.88 29.19
CA ARG A 485 1.86 -37.00 29.57
C ARG A 485 1.56 -38.32 30.25
#